data_AF-A0A956LBV6-F1
#
_entry.id   AF-A0A956LBV6-F1
#
_cell.length_a   1.000
_cell.length_b   1.000
_cell.length_c   1.000
_cell.angle_alpha   90.00
_cell.angle_beta   90.00
_cell.angle_gamma   90.00
#
_symmetry.space_group_name_H-M   'P 1'
#
loop_
_entity.id
_entity.type
_entity.pdbx_description
1 polymer ?
#
loop_
_entity_poly.entity_id
_entity_poly.type
_entity_poly.pdbx_seq_one_letter_code
_entity_poly.pdbx_strand_id
1 'polypeptide(L)'
;MLAFALGACDKQETASEAKTPAAGQETAPDAKASGEVAQADTKVKTIPGKDPADDRFALSIEPPSEAAAGEESVVKIKVLPKEPWHMNHDYPTTLTIDPPGGVSLAKGELKRGDAVKFEDAGCEFDVAFTPSETGEKTFSGKFRFAICQDEACAPVSEDVEFRVAVK
;
A
#
# COMPACT_ATOMS: atom_id res chain seq x y z
N MET A 1 5.19 53.21 -25.33
CA MET A 1 6.50 53.81 -24.97
C MET A 1 6.77 53.51 -23.51
N LEU A 2 8.02 53.13 -23.18
CA LEU A 2 8.57 52.54 -21.92
C LEU A 2 8.18 51.05 -21.74
N ALA A 3 9.01 50.01 -21.94
CA ALA A 3 10.47 49.72 -21.86
C ALA A 3 10.99 49.34 -20.45
N PHE A 4 11.89 48.33 -20.43
CA PHE A 4 12.71 47.70 -19.36
C PHE A 4 12.13 46.43 -18.69
N ALA A 5 12.87 45.32 -18.45
CA ALA A 5 14.28 44.96 -18.67
C ALA A 5 14.49 43.42 -18.63
N LEU A 6 15.60 42.98 -19.23
CA LEU A 6 16.18 41.63 -19.19
C LEU A 6 16.74 41.26 -17.81
N GLY A 7 16.78 39.95 -17.51
CA GLY A 7 17.53 39.38 -16.39
C GLY A 7 17.92 37.93 -16.65
N ALA A 8 19.00 37.73 -17.42
CA ALA A 8 19.72 36.46 -17.54
C ALA A 8 20.86 36.45 -16.50
N CYS A 9 21.01 35.34 -15.78
CA CYS A 9 22.19 35.05 -14.97
C CYS A 9 22.69 33.66 -15.34
N ASP A 10 23.89 33.67 -15.92
CA ASP A 10 24.74 32.55 -16.30
C ASP A 10 25.74 32.35 -15.15
N LYS A 11 25.88 31.13 -14.60
CA LYS A 11 27.09 30.74 -13.85
C LYS A 11 27.34 29.24 -13.87
N GLN A 12 28.51 28.93 -14.40
CA GLN A 12 29.19 27.67 -14.71
C GLN A 12 29.87 27.01 -13.49
N GLU A 13 30.32 25.77 -13.71
CA GLU A 13 31.40 24.97 -13.06
C GLU A 13 30.94 23.79 -12.17
N THR A 14 30.96 22.53 -12.65
CA THR A 14 32.05 21.54 -12.93
C THR A 14 32.30 20.57 -11.77
N ALA A 15 32.15 19.27 -12.08
CA ALA A 15 32.73 18.07 -11.44
C ALA A 15 31.79 16.87 -11.69
N SER A 16 32.19 15.62 -11.91
CA SER A 16 33.45 14.99 -12.26
C SER A 16 33.06 13.54 -12.65
N GLU A 17 33.84 12.93 -13.54
CA GLU A 17 33.70 11.56 -14.02
C GLU A 17 33.69 10.50 -12.90
N ALA A 18 32.92 9.41 -13.10
CA ALA A 18 33.42 8.05 -12.84
C ALA A 18 32.55 6.92 -13.46
N LYS A 19 33.16 6.28 -14.46
CA LYS A 19 33.25 4.83 -14.74
C LYS A 19 32.06 4.00 -15.30
N THR A 20 32.31 3.57 -16.53
CA THR A 20 31.80 2.44 -17.33
C THR A 20 31.75 1.07 -16.60
N PRO A 21 30.81 0.18 -16.99
CA PRO A 21 30.57 -1.16 -16.41
C PRO A 21 31.51 -2.25 -16.96
N ALA A 22 31.61 -3.37 -16.23
CA ALA A 22 32.09 -4.65 -16.76
C ALA A 22 31.38 -5.83 -16.07
N ALA A 23 31.08 -6.83 -16.88
CA ALA A 23 30.26 -8.01 -16.66
C ALA A 23 30.89 -9.08 -15.75
N GLY A 24 30.05 -10.03 -15.30
CA GLY A 24 30.50 -11.31 -14.75
C GLY A 24 29.37 -12.19 -14.20
N GLN A 25 28.90 -13.12 -15.04
CA GLN A 25 28.25 -14.42 -14.77
C GLN A 25 28.93 -15.20 -13.61
N GLU A 26 28.41 -16.24 -12.97
CA GLU A 26 27.20 -17.08 -12.94
C GLU A 26 27.55 -18.16 -11.88
N THR A 27 26.59 -18.66 -11.10
CA THR A 27 26.41 -20.08 -10.69
C THR A 27 25.53 -20.16 -9.43
N ALA A 28 24.40 -20.85 -9.58
CA ALA A 28 23.67 -21.53 -8.49
C ALA A 28 23.96 -23.05 -8.63
N PRO A 29 23.29 -23.98 -7.91
CA PRO A 29 22.58 -23.95 -6.62
C PRO A 29 22.97 -25.14 -5.70
N ASP A 30 22.35 -25.28 -4.52
CA ASP A 30 21.90 -26.54 -3.86
C ASP A 30 21.35 -26.16 -2.46
N ALA A 31 20.03 -26.13 -2.18
CA ALA A 31 19.03 -27.19 -2.06
C ALA A 31 19.08 -28.04 -0.76
N LYS A 32 18.20 -27.71 0.21
CA LYS A 32 17.30 -28.61 0.99
C LYS A 32 16.57 -27.78 2.06
N ALA A 33 15.28 -27.45 1.96
CA ALA A 33 14.05 -28.27 1.97
C ALA A 33 13.71 -28.92 3.33
N SER A 34 12.71 -28.34 4.01
CA SER A 34 11.53 -29.00 4.63
C SER A 34 10.69 -27.89 5.30
N GLY A 35 9.37 -27.76 5.17
CA GLY A 35 8.40 -28.69 4.64
C GLY A 35 7.09 -27.98 4.28
N GLU A 36 6.34 -28.73 3.49
CA GLU A 36 5.10 -28.49 2.79
C GLU A 36 3.88 -28.52 3.72
N VAL A 37 2.92 -27.62 3.50
CA VAL A 37 1.49 -27.96 3.54
C VAL A 37 0.83 -27.38 2.29
N ALA A 38 0.33 -28.28 1.47
CA ALA A 38 -0.39 -28.00 0.23
C ALA A 38 -1.76 -27.38 0.51
N GLN A 39 -2.21 -26.50 -0.40
CA GLN A 39 -3.61 -26.40 -0.77
C GLN A 39 -3.78 -25.76 -2.15
N ALA A 40 -4.88 -26.17 -2.78
CA ALA A 40 -5.03 -26.41 -4.20
C ALA A 40 -5.35 -25.17 -5.04
N ASP A 41 -5.10 -25.37 -6.32
CA ASP A 41 -5.19 -24.48 -7.46
C ASP A 41 -6.60 -23.94 -7.71
N THR A 42 -6.78 -22.63 -7.56
CA THR A 42 -7.64 -21.81 -8.41
C THR A 42 -6.94 -20.47 -8.57
N LYS A 43 -6.55 -20.15 -9.80
CA LYS A 43 -5.58 -19.09 -10.12
C LYS A 43 -6.19 -17.70 -9.97
N VAL A 44 -6.34 -17.23 -8.74
CA VAL A 44 -6.46 -15.80 -8.40
C VAL A 44 -5.04 -15.27 -8.28
N LYS A 45 -4.66 -14.30 -9.12
CA LYS A 45 -3.43 -13.53 -8.89
C LYS A 45 -3.74 -12.48 -7.84
N THR A 46 -3.59 -12.82 -6.57
CA THR A 46 -3.42 -11.81 -5.53
C THR A 46 -2.04 -11.20 -5.72
N ILE A 47 -1.99 -9.95 -6.18
CA ILE A 47 -0.74 -9.18 -6.13
C ILE A 47 -0.67 -8.64 -4.70
N PRO A 48 0.30 -9.09 -3.87
CA PRO A 48 0.49 -8.49 -2.56
C PRO A 48 0.74 -6.99 -2.74
N GLY A 49 0.03 -6.17 -1.98
CA GLY A 49 0.41 -4.77 -1.83
C GLY A 49 1.85 -4.69 -1.32
N LYS A 50 2.56 -3.61 -1.65
CA LYS A 50 3.93 -3.40 -1.21
C LYS A 50 4.01 -3.58 0.32
N ASP A 51 4.84 -4.52 0.79
CA ASP A 51 5.13 -4.60 2.22
C ASP A 51 5.68 -3.25 2.71
N PRO A 52 5.15 -2.71 3.82
CA PRO A 52 5.70 -1.49 4.39
C PRO A 52 7.15 -1.78 4.78
N ALA A 53 8.07 -0.88 4.46
CA ALA A 53 9.49 -1.00 4.82
C ALA A 53 9.75 -0.78 6.33
N ASP A 54 8.69 -0.83 7.14
CA ASP A 54 8.70 -0.48 8.55
C ASP A 54 8.53 -1.74 9.41
N ASP A 55 9.58 -2.06 10.17
CA ASP A 55 9.61 -3.26 11.01
C ASP A 55 8.71 -3.18 12.25
N ARG A 56 8.03 -2.05 12.51
CA ARG A 56 7.19 -1.87 13.70
C ARG A 56 5.76 -2.37 13.53
N PHE A 57 5.33 -2.65 12.31
CA PHE A 57 4.02 -3.23 12.02
C PHE A 57 4.07 -4.13 10.78
N ALA A 58 2.95 -4.77 10.48
CA ALA A 58 2.67 -5.41 9.21
C ALA A 58 1.39 -4.83 8.63
N LEU A 59 1.38 -4.53 7.33
CA LEU A 59 0.20 -4.11 6.58
C LEU A 59 -0.21 -5.27 5.67
N SER A 60 -1.42 -5.80 5.86
CA SER A 60 -2.04 -6.80 4.99
C SER A 60 -3.13 -6.14 4.15
N ILE A 61 -3.13 -6.43 2.86
CA ILE A 61 -4.18 -6.04 1.94
C ILE A 61 -4.67 -7.32 1.27
N GLU A 62 -5.95 -7.63 1.47
CA GLU A 62 -6.58 -8.87 1.03
C GLU A 62 -7.72 -8.51 0.06
N PRO A 63 -7.43 -8.44 -1.26
CA PRO A 63 -8.44 -8.31 -2.30
C PRO A 63 -9.46 -9.45 -2.23
N PRO A 64 -10.71 -9.23 -2.69
CA PRO A 64 -11.68 -10.31 -2.75
C PRO A 64 -11.22 -11.39 -3.73
N SER A 65 -11.58 -12.65 -3.45
CA SER A 65 -11.29 -13.77 -4.34
C SER A 65 -11.98 -13.63 -5.69
N GLU A 66 -13.15 -12.98 -5.71
CA GLU A 66 -13.93 -12.69 -6.90
C GLU A 66 -14.51 -11.28 -6.81
N ALA A 67 -14.48 -10.56 -7.94
CA ALA A 67 -15.20 -9.31 -8.12
C ALA A 67 -15.87 -9.37 -9.50
N ALA A 68 -17.14 -9.00 -9.57
CA ALA A 68 -17.92 -8.99 -10.80
C ALA A 68 -18.39 -7.58 -11.13
N ALA A 69 -18.44 -7.25 -12.42
CA ALA A 69 -18.96 -5.96 -12.86
C ALA A 69 -20.43 -5.78 -12.43
N GLY A 70 -20.73 -4.67 -11.76
CA GLY A 70 -22.05 -4.33 -11.24
C GLY A 70 -22.36 -4.89 -9.85
N GLU A 71 -21.48 -5.71 -9.27
CA GLU A 71 -21.66 -6.28 -7.93
C GLU A 71 -20.76 -5.60 -6.91
N GLU A 72 -21.26 -5.45 -5.68
CA GLU A 72 -20.43 -4.97 -4.57
C GLU A 72 -19.41 -6.05 -4.19
N SER A 73 -18.18 -5.61 -3.95
CA SER A 73 -17.07 -6.43 -3.49
C SER A 73 -16.31 -5.70 -2.39
N VAL A 74 -15.57 -6.44 -1.57
CA VAL A 74 -14.87 -5.89 -0.41
C VAL A 74 -13.40 -6.29 -0.44
N VAL A 75 -12.51 -5.31 -0.26
CA VAL A 75 -11.09 -5.54 0.05
C VAL A 75 -10.87 -5.28 1.53
N LYS A 76 -10.14 -6.16 2.20
CA LYS A 76 -9.77 -6.01 3.61
C LYS A 76 -8.39 -5.37 3.70
N ILE A 77 -8.26 -4.35 4.54
CA ILE A 77 -6.99 -3.68 4.79
C ILE A 77 -6.74 -3.70 6.29
N LYS A 78 -5.62 -4.29 6.70
CA LYS A 78 -5.30 -4.57 8.09
C LYS A 78 -3.91 -4.09 8.46
N VAL A 79 -3.78 -3.42 9.61
CA VAL A 79 -2.49 -3.13 10.24
C VAL A 79 -2.37 -3.90 11.54
N LEU A 80 -1.24 -4.58 11.71
CA LEU A 80 -0.87 -5.31 12.91
C LEU A 80 0.44 -4.74 13.45
N PRO A 81 0.42 -3.93 14.52
CA PRO A 81 1.63 -3.55 15.24
C PRO A 81 2.39 -4.80 15.72
N LYS A 82 3.72 -4.74 15.69
CA LYS A 82 4.61 -5.75 16.23
C LYS A 82 5.07 -5.31 17.62
N GLU A 83 5.27 -6.25 18.54
CA GLU A 83 5.79 -5.92 19.87
C GLU A 83 7.10 -5.11 19.78
N PRO A 84 7.31 -4.11 20.65
CA PRO A 84 6.45 -3.69 21.77
C PRO A 84 5.37 -2.64 21.40
N TRP A 85 5.07 -2.47 20.12
CA TRP A 85 4.15 -1.43 19.62
C TRP A 85 2.68 -1.86 19.69
N HIS A 86 1.79 -0.89 19.87
CA HIS A 86 0.33 -1.05 19.80
C HIS A 86 -0.32 0.12 19.04
N MET A 87 -1.57 -0.04 18.60
CA MET A 87 -2.33 1.02 17.94
C MET A 87 -2.58 2.20 18.88
N ASN A 88 -2.44 3.43 18.37
CA ASN A 88 -2.82 4.63 19.12
C ASN A 88 -4.34 4.87 19.04
N HIS A 89 -4.99 5.04 20.20
CA HIS A 89 -6.43 5.31 20.27
C HIS A 89 -6.81 6.80 20.19
N ASP A 90 -5.86 7.71 20.45
CA ASP A 90 -6.08 9.17 20.48
C ASP A 90 -5.70 9.85 19.16
N TYR A 91 -4.74 9.28 18.41
CA TYR A 91 -4.36 9.81 17.10
C TYR A 91 -5.39 9.39 16.03
N PRO A 92 -5.81 10.32 15.13
CA PRO A 92 -6.73 9.98 14.05
C PRO A 92 -6.20 8.84 13.18
N THR A 93 -6.99 7.76 13.09
CA THR A 93 -6.77 6.69 12.12
C THR A 93 -7.68 6.91 10.93
N THR A 94 -7.08 7.07 9.75
CA THR A 94 -7.78 7.36 8.48
C THR A 94 -7.20 6.53 7.34
N LEU A 95 -8.07 5.88 6.59
CA LEU A 95 -7.75 5.19 5.35
C LEU A 95 -8.49 5.89 4.20
N THR A 96 -7.74 6.47 3.27
CA THR A 96 -8.27 7.09 2.06
C THR A 96 -7.95 6.21 0.86
N ILE A 97 -8.95 5.88 0.05
CA ILE A 97 -8.79 5.08 -1.17
C ILE A 97 -9.24 5.92 -2.37
N ASP A 98 -8.37 5.99 -3.36
CA ASP A 98 -8.62 6.57 -4.67
C ASP A 98 -8.96 5.44 -5.65
N PRO A 99 -10.24 5.29 -6.05
CA PRO A 99 -10.63 4.22 -6.97
C PRO A 99 -10.19 4.54 -8.40
N PRO A 100 -9.87 3.51 -9.21
CA PRO A 100 -9.64 3.70 -10.64
C PRO A 100 -10.94 4.04 -11.38
N GLY A 101 -10.82 4.44 -12.64
CA GLY A 101 -11.97 4.67 -13.53
C GLY A 101 -12.89 3.44 -13.62
N GLY A 102 -14.20 3.70 -13.56
CA GLY A 102 -15.22 2.65 -13.59
C GLY A 102 -15.31 1.85 -12.30
N VAL A 103 -14.91 2.42 -11.15
CA VAL A 103 -15.14 1.84 -9.83
C VAL A 103 -15.74 2.89 -8.90
N SER A 104 -16.83 2.54 -8.21
CA SER A 104 -17.42 3.36 -7.14
C SER A 104 -17.04 2.78 -5.78
N LEU A 105 -16.77 3.64 -4.80
CA LEU A 105 -16.59 3.23 -3.40
C LEU A 105 -17.85 3.56 -2.62
N ALA A 106 -18.24 2.68 -1.68
CA ALA A 106 -19.26 3.01 -0.70
C ALA A 106 -18.81 4.20 0.17
N LYS A 107 -17.51 4.25 0.49
CA LYS A 107 -16.86 5.35 1.19
C LYS A 107 -15.40 5.48 0.75
N GLY A 108 -15.01 6.68 0.29
CA GLY A 108 -13.62 6.95 -0.11
C GLY A 108 -12.66 7.29 1.04
N GLU A 109 -13.19 7.71 2.20
CA GLU A 109 -12.43 7.98 3.42
C GLU A 109 -13.06 7.24 4.60
N LEU A 110 -12.34 6.27 5.14
CA LEU A 110 -12.70 5.50 6.32
C LEU A 110 -11.93 6.04 7.53
N LYS A 111 -12.60 6.22 8.66
CA LYS A 111 -12.01 6.67 9.94
C LYS A 111 -12.12 5.55 10.96
N ARG A 112 -11.45 5.69 12.12
CA ARG A 112 -11.55 4.72 13.24
C ARG A 112 -12.97 4.17 13.50
N GLY A 113 -14.02 4.99 13.40
CA GLY A 113 -15.41 4.54 13.63
C GLY A 113 -15.99 3.63 12.54
N ASP A 114 -15.36 3.56 11.37
CA ASP A 114 -15.73 2.67 10.26
C ASP A 114 -14.91 1.37 10.27
N ALA A 115 -13.94 1.24 11.17
CA ALA A 115 -13.12 0.04 11.27
C ALA A 115 -14.01 -1.13 11.73
N VAL A 116 -13.89 -2.28 11.06
CA VAL A 116 -14.55 -3.51 11.51
C VAL A 116 -13.90 -4.03 12.80
N LYS A 117 -12.63 -3.68 13.01
CA LYS A 117 -11.89 -3.98 14.23
C LYS A 117 -10.89 -2.86 14.53
N PHE A 118 -10.85 -2.40 15.78
CA PHE A 118 -9.86 -1.43 16.24
C PHE A 118 -9.51 -1.69 17.72
N GLU A 119 -8.32 -2.22 17.96
CA GLU A 119 -7.77 -2.54 19.27
C GLU A 119 -6.24 -2.33 19.28
N ASP A 120 -5.61 -2.39 20.46
CA ASP A 120 -4.16 -2.28 20.62
C ASP A 120 -3.38 -3.18 19.65
N ALA A 121 -3.86 -4.41 19.45
CA ALA A 121 -3.24 -5.42 18.59
C ALA A 121 -3.47 -5.20 17.08
N GLY A 122 -4.34 -4.29 16.68
CA GLY A 122 -4.51 -3.98 15.26
C GLY A 122 -5.79 -3.26 14.87
N CYS A 123 -5.78 -2.83 13.61
CA CYS A 123 -6.88 -2.13 12.95
C CYS A 123 -7.23 -2.84 11.64
N GLU A 124 -8.51 -2.97 11.35
CA GLU A 124 -9.03 -3.61 10.13
C GLU A 124 -10.16 -2.77 9.54
N PHE A 125 -10.08 -2.55 8.23
CA PHE A 125 -11.08 -1.87 7.42
C PHE A 125 -11.58 -2.77 6.30
N ASP A 126 -12.91 -2.79 6.12
CA ASP A 126 -13.55 -3.34 4.93
C ASP A 126 -13.86 -2.19 3.97
N VAL A 127 -13.18 -2.15 2.81
CA VAL A 127 -13.44 -1.16 1.76
C VAL A 127 -14.39 -1.77 0.74
N ALA A 128 -15.66 -1.37 0.79
CA ALA A 128 -16.66 -1.78 -0.18
C ALA A 128 -16.54 -0.96 -1.47
N PHE A 129 -16.53 -1.65 -2.61
CA PHE A 129 -16.45 -1.07 -3.94
C PHE A 129 -17.33 -1.81 -4.95
N THR A 130 -17.75 -1.10 -5.99
CA THR A 130 -18.54 -1.66 -7.11
C THR A 130 -17.87 -1.28 -8.43
N PRO A 131 -17.24 -2.23 -9.14
CA PRO A 131 -16.72 -1.98 -10.47
C PRO A 131 -17.85 -1.98 -11.50
N SER A 132 -17.82 -1.10 -12.50
CA SER A 132 -18.79 -1.07 -13.60
C SER A 132 -18.33 -1.83 -14.83
N GLU A 133 -17.07 -2.26 -14.87
CA GLU A 133 -16.42 -2.88 -16.02
C GLU A 133 -15.50 -4.01 -15.59
N THR A 134 -15.41 -5.05 -16.42
CA THR A 134 -14.45 -6.15 -16.28
C THR A 134 -13.02 -5.67 -16.50
N GLY A 135 -12.03 -6.41 -16.01
CA GLY A 135 -10.61 -6.16 -16.20
C GLY A 135 -9.84 -5.92 -14.90
N GLU A 136 -8.54 -5.69 -15.01
CA GLU A 136 -7.68 -5.35 -13.86
C GLU A 136 -7.94 -3.89 -13.44
N LYS A 137 -8.33 -3.70 -12.19
CA LYS A 137 -8.57 -2.40 -11.56
C LYS A 137 -7.51 -2.17 -10.49
N THR A 138 -6.69 -1.12 -10.67
CA THR A 138 -5.64 -0.73 -9.73
C THR A 138 -6.14 0.38 -8.82
N PHE A 139 -6.15 0.13 -7.52
CA PHE A 139 -6.51 1.10 -6.49
C PHE A 139 -5.24 1.68 -5.90
N SER A 140 -5.28 2.97 -5.59
CA SER A 140 -4.26 3.64 -4.79
C SER A 140 -4.90 4.26 -3.55
N GLY A 141 -4.10 4.60 -2.56
CA GLY A 141 -4.61 5.23 -1.36
C GLY A 141 -3.53 5.54 -0.34
N LYS A 142 -3.98 6.03 0.80
CA LYS A 142 -3.12 6.39 1.92
C LYS A 142 -3.73 5.95 3.24
N PHE A 143 -2.95 5.23 4.03
CA PHE A 143 -3.33 4.81 5.37
C PHE A 143 -2.52 5.60 6.40
N ARG A 144 -3.20 6.47 7.15
CA ARG A 144 -2.63 7.24 8.26
C ARG A 144 -3.11 6.65 9.58
N PHE A 145 -2.17 6.37 10.46
CA PHE A 145 -2.41 5.88 11.82
C PHE A 145 -1.24 6.28 12.70
N ALA A 146 -1.29 5.95 13.98
CA ALA A 146 -0.10 5.99 14.83
C ALA A 146 0.00 4.70 15.63
N ILE A 147 1.24 4.32 15.91
CA ILE A 147 1.57 3.23 16.82
C ILE A 147 2.34 3.80 18.01
N CYS A 148 2.11 3.26 19.20
CA CYS A 148 2.73 3.71 20.43
C CYS A 148 3.55 2.60 21.07
N GLN A 149 4.60 3.00 21.77
CA GLN A 149 5.38 2.19 22.69
C GLN A 149 5.49 2.99 23.99
N ASP A 150 5.17 2.39 25.14
CA ASP A 150 5.22 3.02 26.45
C ASP A 150 4.58 4.43 26.44
N GLU A 151 5.39 5.50 26.49
CA GLU A 151 4.93 6.90 26.47
C GLU A 151 5.16 7.62 25.14
N ALA A 152 5.69 6.93 24.12
CA ALA A 152 6.06 7.50 22.82
C ALA A 152 5.18 6.95 21.69
N CYS A 153 4.52 7.85 20.97
CA CYS A 153 3.71 7.51 19.80
C CYS A 153 4.36 8.04 18.51
N ALA A 154 4.35 7.21 17.48
CA ALA A 154 4.85 7.55 16.15
C ALA A 154 3.70 7.53 15.14
N PRO A 155 3.35 8.68 14.55
CA PRO A 155 2.49 8.74 13.38
C PRO A 155 3.15 8.02 12.19
N VAL A 156 2.32 7.32 11.42
CA VAL A 156 2.68 6.56 10.24
C VAL A 156 1.76 6.96 9.10
N SER A 157 2.31 6.99 7.87
CA SER A 157 1.57 7.28 6.66
C SER A 157 2.05 6.34 5.56
N GLU A 158 1.36 5.23 5.37
CA GLU A 158 1.67 4.26 4.32
C GLU A 158 0.88 4.56 3.05
N ASP A 159 1.52 4.39 1.90
CA ASP A 159 0.83 4.34 0.62
C ASP A 159 0.29 2.93 0.39
N VAL A 160 -0.97 2.84 -0.03
CA VAL A 160 -1.68 1.58 -0.27
C VAL A 160 -1.86 1.46 -1.77
N GLU A 161 -1.40 0.36 -2.37
CA GLU A 161 -1.69 0.01 -3.76
C GLU A 161 -2.07 -1.46 -3.84
N PHE A 162 -3.17 -1.76 -4.51
CA PHE A 162 -3.60 -3.14 -4.77
C PHE A 162 -4.36 -3.24 -6.08
N ARG A 163 -4.44 -4.46 -6.62
CA ARG A 163 -5.16 -4.73 -7.86
C ARG A 163 -6.24 -5.77 -7.64
N VAL A 164 -7.37 -5.55 -8.29
CA VAL A 164 -8.51 -6.46 -8.32
C VAL A 164 -8.78 -6.86 -9.76
N ALA A 165 -8.85 -8.16 -10.03
CA ALA A 165 -9.31 -8.67 -11.31
C ALA A 165 -10.83 -8.79 -11.30
N VAL A 166 -11.52 -7.96 -12.08
CA VAL A 166 -12.97 -7.98 -12.24
C VAL A 166 -13.34 -8.89 -13.41
N LYS A 167 -14.24 -9.83 -13.16
CA LYS A 167 -14.77 -10.77 -14.17
C LYS A 167 -16.11 -10.30 -14.73
#